data_AF-A0A936PPS9-F1
#
_entry.id   AF-A0A936PPS9-F1
#
_cell.length_a   1.000
_cell.length_b   1.000
_cell.length_c   1.000
_cell.angle_alpha   90.00
_cell.angle_beta   90.00
_cell.angle_gamma   90.00
#
_symmetry.space_group_name_H-M   'P 1'
#
loop_
_entity.id
_entity.type
_entity.pdbx_description
1 polymer ?
#
loop_
_entity_poly.entity_id
_entity_poly.type
_entity_poly.pdbx_seq_one_letter_code
_entity_poly.pdbx_strand_id
1 'polypeptide(L)'
;MTSQATRDLTQALEEANALGLTPDLIAARFGLARLALRARNPKQAESHLSIARGLALRSDPERYRPAIVALNAWCCAMTGDRLDAERMLEVAQAQLDKLPVPRRVQVMIAAARALESLGRLDDARALANTGTSLARSRGFRLIELEGRLMLSGLAETDDAKAAWRAEAEALARALRQELPAELAEPFFARPELAELGG
;
A
#
# COMPACT_ATOMS: atom_id res chain seq x y z
N MET A 1 7.99 -14.71 -12.39
CA MET A 1 6.69 -15.37 -12.19
C MET A 1 5.67 -14.34 -11.74
N THR A 2 4.51 -14.28 -12.39
CA THR A 2 3.41 -13.39 -11.99
C THR A 2 2.72 -13.95 -10.75
N SER A 3 2.60 -13.15 -9.69
CA SER A 3 1.97 -13.58 -8.43
C SER A 3 0.48 -13.92 -8.63
N GLN A 4 -0.09 -14.79 -7.79
CA GLN A 4 -1.52 -15.10 -7.81
C GLN A 4 -2.37 -13.82 -7.68
N ALA A 5 -1.99 -12.91 -6.78
CA ALA A 5 -2.67 -11.63 -6.60
C ALA A 5 -2.69 -10.76 -7.87
N THR A 6 -1.63 -10.79 -8.67
CA THR A 6 -1.61 -10.09 -9.96
C THR A 6 -2.58 -10.74 -10.94
N ARG A 7 -2.64 -12.08 -11.00
CA ARG A 7 -3.61 -12.79 -11.84
C ARG A 7 -5.05 -12.49 -11.45
N ASP A 8 -5.37 -12.57 -10.16
CA ASP A 8 -6.72 -12.32 -9.64
C ASP A 8 -7.17 -10.88 -9.93
N LEU A 9 -6.30 -9.89 -9.72
CA LEU A 9 -6.63 -8.50 -10.02
C LEU A 9 -6.72 -8.22 -11.52
N THR A 10 -5.94 -8.91 -12.36
CA THR A 10 -6.07 -8.80 -13.82
C THR A 10 -7.40 -9.39 -14.29
N GLN A 11 -7.80 -10.55 -13.76
CA GLN A 11 -9.10 -11.15 -14.06
C GLN A 11 -10.25 -10.24 -13.59
N ALA A 12 -10.20 -9.75 -12.35
CA ALA A 12 -11.21 -8.82 -11.83
C ALA A 12 -11.31 -7.54 -12.67
N LEU A 13 -10.17 -7.05 -13.17
CA LEU A 13 -10.14 -5.90 -14.07
C LEU A 13 -10.82 -6.20 -15.42
N GLU A 14 -10.60 -7.38 -15.99
CA GLU A 14 -11.23 -7.83 -17.24
C GLU A 14 -12.75 -7.97 -17.08
N GLU A 15 -13.20 -8.61 -16.00
CA GLU A 15 -14.62 -8.77 -15.66
C GLU A 15 -15.30 -7.41 -15.41
N ALA A 16 -14.70 -6.55 -14.59
CA ALA A 16 -15.22 -5.21 -14.33
C ALA A 16 -15.30 -4.37 -15.61
N ASN A 17 -14.35 -4.54 -16.53
CA ASN A 17 -14.38 -3.86 -17.82
C ASN A 17 -15.52 -4.36 -18.70
N ALA A 18 -15.74 -5.67 -18.77
CA ALA A 18 -16.84 -6.26 -19.53
C ALA A 18 -18.22 -5.79 -19.00
N LEU A 19 -18.33 -5.58 -17.69
CA LEU A 19 -19.56 -5.13 -17.03
C LEU A 19 -19.70 -3.60 -16.90
N GLY A 20 -18.70 -2.82 -17.30
CA GLY A 20 -18.71 -1.36 -17.18
C GLY A 20 -18.66 -0.84 -15.74
N LEU A 21 -18.13 -1.62 -14.80
CA LEU A 21 -18.09 -1.29 -13.37
C LEU A 21 -16.92 -0.36 -13.04
N THR A 22 -17.14 0.95 -13.20
CA THR A 22 -16.09 1.98 -12.99
C THR A 22 -15.42 1.93 -11.61
N PRO A 23 -16.13 1.76 -10.48
CA PRO A 23 -15.49 1.67 -9.16
C PRO A 23 -14.51 0.50 -9.06
N ASP A 24 -14.91 -0.68 -9.54
CA ASP A 24 -14.11 -1.91 -9.54
C ASP A 24 -12.90 -1.78 -10.48
N LEU A 25 -13.05 -1.10 -11.63
CA LEU A 25 -11.92 -0.77 -12.50
C LEU A 25 -10.87 0.09 -11.77
N ILE A 26 -11.32 1.10 -11.02
CA ILE A 26 -10.41 1.96 -10.23
C ILE A 26 -9.72 1.13 -9.16
N ALA A 27 -10.47 0.31 -8.41
CA ALA A 27 -9.95 -0.53 -7.35
C ALA A 27 -8.92 -1.55 -7.85
N ALA A 28 -9.22 -2.24 -8.95
CA ALA A 28 -8.32 -3.23 -9.55
C ALA A 28 -7.05 -2.57 -10.08
N ARG A 29 -7.15 -1.42 -10.77
CA ARG A 29 -5.97 -0.66 -11.23
C ARG A 29 -5.14 -0.14 -10.06
N PHE A 30 -5.76 0.36 -8.99
CA PHE A 30 -5.06 0.76 -7.76
C PHE A 30 -4.30 -0.42 -7.14
N GLY A 31 -4.93 -1.59 -7.03
CA GLY A 31 -4.31 -2.82 -6.53
C GLY A 31 -3.10 -3.25 -7.37
N LEU A 32 -3.25 -3.28 -8.69
CA LEU A 32 -2.19 -3.64 -9.64
C LEU A 32 -1.02 -2.64 -9.58
N ALA A 33 -1.30 -1.34 -9.49
CA ALA A 33 -0.27 -0.32 -9.31
C ALA A 33 0.54 -0.55 -8.02
N ARG A 34 -0.15 -0.83 -6.90
CA ARG A 34 0.51 -1.11 -5.62
C ARG A 34 1.39 -2.36 -5.70
N LEU A 35 0.93 -3.43 -6.33
CA LEU A 35 1.74 -4.64 -6.54
C LEU A 35 2.96 -4.36 -7.42
N ALA A 36 2.81 -3.58 -8.48
CA ALA A 36 3.92 -3.19 -9.35
C ALA A 36 4.98 -2.37 -8.61
N LEU A 37 4.59 -1.42 -7.74
CA LEU A 37 5.54 -0.66 -6.92
C LEU A 37 6.29 -1.54 -5.92
N ARG A 38 5.60 -2.48 -5.26
CA ARG A 38 6.25 -3.47 -4.37
C ARG A 38 7.26 -4.34 -5.11
N ALA A 39 6.94 -4.72 -6.36
CA ALA A 39 7.84 -5.43 -7.25
C ALA A 39 8.94 -4.54 -7.88
N ARG A 40 9.11 -3.30 -7.40
CA ARG A 40 10.07 -2.31 -7.92
C ARG A 40 9.91 -2.03 -9.42
N ASN A 41 8.67 -2.09 -9.94
CA ASN A 41 8.33 -1.83 -11.34
C ASN A 41 7.50 -0.54 -11.49
N PRO A 42 8.13 0.66 -11.40
CA PRO A 42 7.41 1.93 -11.46
C PRO A 42 6.74 2.17 -12.81
N LYS A 43 7.33 1.69 -13.92
CA LYS A 43 6.74 1.84 -15.26
C LYS A 43 5.37 1.14 -15.37
N GLN A 44 5.26 -0.08 -14.85
CA GLN A 44 3.98 -0.78 -14.83
C GLN A 44 3.00 -0.08 -13.88
N ALA A 45 3.46 0.37 -12.71
CA ALA A 45 2.63 1.11 -11.77
C ALA A 45 2.03 2.38 -12.39
N GLU A 46 2.86 3.19 -13.06
CA GLU A 46 2.45 4.41 -13.75
C GLU A 46 1.36 4.14 -14.79
N SER A 47 1.49 3.07 -15.59
CA SER A 47 0.47 2.67 -16.57
C SER A 47 -0.90 2.44 -15.92
N HIS A 48 -0.94 1.70 -14.80
CA HIS A 48 -2.18 1.49 -14.05
C HIS A 48 -2.69 2.77 -13.40
N LEU A 49 -1.81 3.59 -12.81
CA LEU A 49 -2.16 4.83 -12.11
C LEU A 49 -2.70 5.91 -13.06
N SER A 50 -2.18 6.02 -14.28
CA SER A 50 -2.65 6.95 -15.30
C SER A 50 -4.12 6.66 -15.66
N ILE A 51 -4.45 5.38 -15.91
CA ILE A 51 -5.81 4.94 -16.21
C ILE A 51 -6.74 5.14 -14.99
N ALA A 52 -6.30 4.72 -13.80
CA ALA A 52 -7.08 4.88 -12.57
C ALA A 52 -7.40 6.35 -12.28
N ARG A 53 -6.43 7.25 -12.50
CA ARG A 53 -6.61 8.69 -12.33
C ARG A 53 -7.65 9.23 -13.30
N GLY A 54 -7.57 8.85 -14.58
CA GLY A 54 -8.55 9.25 -15.60
C GLY A 54 -9.98 8.79 -15.26
N LEU A 55 -10.14 7.56 -14.75
CA LEU A 55 -11.42 7.03 -14.29
C LEU A 55 -11.94 7.80 -13.07
N ALA A 56 -11.10 7.97 -12.04
CA ALA A 56 -11.46 8.60 -10.79
C ALA A 56 -11.77 10.10 -10.93
N LEU A 57 -11.23 10.78 -11.96
CA LEU A 57 -11.63 12.15 -12.30
C LEU A 57 -13.10 12.26 -12.72
N ARG A 58 -13.64 11.23 -13.37
CA ARG A 58 -15.03 11.20 -13.84
C ARG A 58 -15.99 10.73 -12.75
N SER A 59 -15.61 9.72 -11.99
CA SER A 59 -16.43 9.15 -10.91
C SER A 59 -15.54 8.46 -9.88
N ASP A 60 -15.64 8.86 -8.62
CA ASP A 60 -14.86 8.28 -7.52
C ASP A 60 -15.71 8.11 -6.25
N PRO A 61 -16.72 7.22 -6.28
CA PRO A 61 -17.62 7.02 -5.14
C PRO A 61 -16.88 6.51 -3.89
N GLU A 62 -15.79 5.76 -4.08
CA GLU A 62 -14.98 5.16 -3.01
C GLU A 62 -13.78 6.01 -2.56
N ARG A 63 -13.65 7.24 -3.08
CA ARG A 63 -12.62 8.21 -2.72
C ARG A 63 -11.18 7.70 -2.91
N TYR A 64 -10.90 6.98 -3.99
CA TYR A 64 -9.56 6.52 -4.38
C TYR A 64 -8.61 7.66 -4.77
N ARG A 65 -9.09 8.83 -5.20
CA ARG A 65 -8.23 9.90 -5.76
C ARG A 65 -7.02 10.22 -4.88
N PRO A 66 -7.14 10.49 -3.56
CA PRO A 66 -5.96 10.76 -2.74
C PRO A 66 -5.00 9.57 -2.61
N ALA A 67 -5.51 8.34 -2.61
CA ALA A 67 -4.68 7.14 -2.56
C ALA A 67 -3.93 6.90 -3.89
N ILE A 68 -4.59 7.17 -5.02
CA ILE A 68 -3.94 7.16 -6.34
C ILE A 68 -2.84 8.23 -6.39
N VAL A 69 -3.08 9.44 -5.86
CA VAL A 69 -2.06 10.50 -5.80
C VAL A 69 -0.87 10.07 -4.92
N ALA A 70 -1.12 9.48 -3.75
CA ALA A 70 -0.05 8.97 -2.89
C ALA A 70 0.79 7.85 -3.55
N LEU A 71 0.16 6.92 -4.28
CA LEU A 71 0.91 5.90 -5.05
C LEU A 71 1.70 6.52 -6.22
N ASN A 72 1.18 7.56 -6.87
CA ASN A 72 1.95 8.28 -7.89
C ASN A 72 3.15 9.00 -7.26
N ALA A 73 2.99 9.60 -6.07
CA ALA A 73 4.12 10.19 -5.36
C ALA A 73 5.22 9.16 -5.08
N TRP A 74 4.84 7.94 -4.66
CA TRP A 74 5.78 6.85 -4.47
C TRP A 74 6.44 6.43 -5.79
N CYS A 75 5.67 6.33 -6.88
CA CYS A 75 6.19 6.05 -8.21
C CYS A 75 7.24 7.09 -8.65
N CYS A 76 6.92 8.38 -8.55
CA CYS A 76 7.82 9.49 -8.87
C CYS A 76 9.10 9.47 -8.00
N ALA A 77 8.94 9.23 -6.69
CA ALA A 77 10.08 9.12 -5.78
C ALA A 77 11.02 7.96 -6.18
N MET A 78 10.46 6.81 -6.57
CA MET A 78 11.25 5.66 -7.04
C MET A 78 11.98 5.91 -8.36
N THR A 79 11.45 6.77 -9.23
CA THR A 79 12.09 7.12 -10.52
C THR A 79 13.01 8.34 -10.41
N GLY A 80 13.18 8.91 -9.21
CA GLY A 80 14.02 10.08 -8.97
C GLY A 80 13.36 11.42 -9.31
N ASP A 81 12.07 11.44 -9.65
CA ASP A 81 11.33 12.67 -9.89
C ASP A 81 10.86 13.27 -8.56
N ARG A 82 11.81 13.91 -7.88
CA ARG A 82 11.63 14.43 -6.53
C ARG A 82 10.56 15.51 -6.44
N LEU A 83 10.56 16.47 -7.38
CA LEU A 83 9.64 17.60 -7.35
C LEU A 83 8.19 17.15 -7.49
N ASP A 84 7.92 16.23 -8.41
CA ASP A 84 6.56 15.70 -8.56
C ASP A 84 6.16 14.82 -7.38
N ALA A 85 7.09 14.04 -6.81
CA ALA A 85 6.82 13.26 -5.60
C ALA A 85 6.41 14.16 -4.42
N GLU A 86 7.16 15.24 -4.17
CA GLU A 86 6.86 16.20 -3.10
C GLU A 86 5.52 16.91 -3.32
N ARG A 87 5.27 17.41 -4.54
CA ARG A 87 3.99 18.03 -4.90
C ARG A 87 2.81 17.08 -4.71
N MET A 88 2.94 15.82 -5.11
CA MET A 88 1.88 14.83 -4.94
C MET A 88 1.68 14.44 -3.46
N LEU A 89 2.75 14.38 -2.67
CA LEU A 89 2.66 14.16 -1.22
C LEU A 89 1.85 15.26 -0.54
N GLU A 90 2.13 16.53 -0.83
CA GLU A 90 1.38 17.67 -0.29
C GLU A 90 -0.11 17.56 -0.60
N VAL A 91 -0.45 17.27 -1.87
CA VAL A 91 -1.83 17.09 -2.31
C VAL A 91 -2.51 15.93 -1.59
N ALA A 92 -1.84 14.79 -1.43
CA ALA A 92 -2.41 13.63 -0.75
C ALA A 92 -2.63 13.88 0.75
N GLN A 93 -1.65 14.51 1.42
CA GLN A 93 -1.69 14.78 2.85
C GLN A 93 -2.76 15.82 3.21
N ALA A 94 -2.94 16.86 2.39
CA ALA A 94 -3.98 17.88 2.58
C ALA A 94 -5.42 17.34 2.55
N GLN A 95 -5.61 16.09 2.10
CA GLN A 95 -6.93 15.45 2.04
C GLN A 95 -7.18 14.43 3.15
N LEU A 96 -6.18 14.10 3.98
CA LEU A 96 -6.25 12.99 4.94
C LEU A 96 -7.49 13.05 5.85
N ASP A 97 -7.76 14.21 6.44
CA ASP A 97 -8.86 14.39 7.40
C ASP A 97 -10.26 14.28 6.78
N LYS A 98 -10.34 14.43 5.45
CA LYS A 98 -11.60 14.32 4.69
C LYS A 98 -11.88 12.90 4.23
N LEU A 99 -10.92 11.99 4.38
CA LEU A 99 -11.05 10.61 3.93
C LEU A 99 -11.72 9.73 4.98
N PRO A 100 -12.54 8.75 4.56
CA PRO A 100 -12.98 7.68 5.44
C PRO A 100 -11.77 6.89 5.93
N VAL A 101 -11.87 6.35 7.14
CA VAL A 101 -10.73 5.78 7.87
C VAL A 101 -9.96 4.71 7.07
N PRO A 102 -10.59 3.72 6.40
CA PRO A 102 -9.85 2.75 5.59
C PRO A 102 -8.98 3.41 4.51
N ARG A 103 -9.51 4.43 3.83
CA ARG A 103 -8.79 5.16 2.78
C ARG A 103 -7.69 6.03 3.36
N ARG A 104 -7.95 6.69 4.49
CA ARG A 104 -6.96 7.53 5.19
C ARG A 104 -5.71 6.73 5.53
N VAL A 105 -5.88 5.53 6.09
CA VAL A 105 -4.74 4.65 6.41
C VAL A 105 -3.97 4.26 5.15
N GLN A 106 -4.64 3.88 4.06
CA GLN A 106 -3.98 3.55 2.79
C GLN A 106 -3.14 4.71 2.25
N VAL A 107 -3.67 5.94 2.33
CA VAL A 107 -2.92 7.15 1.93
C VAL A 107 -1.71 7.37 2.82
N MET A 108 -1.85 7.25 4.14
CA MET A 108 -0.74 7.40 5.08
C MET A 108 0.39 6.41 4.80
N ILE A 109 0.08 5.13 4.59
CA ILE A 109 1.08 4.10 4.29
C ILE A 109 1.76 4.34 2.93
N ALA A 110 0.99 4.66 1.89
CA ALA A 110 1.55 4.94 0.56
C ALA A 110 2.43 6.22 0.56
N ALA A 111 1.99 7.26 1.25
CA ALA A 111 2.77 8.49 1.41
C ALA A 111 4.04 8.26 2.23
N ALA A 112 3.99 7.43 3.28
CA ALA A 112 5.18 7.05 4.03
C ALA A 112 6.19 6.33 3.13
N ARG A 113 5.75 5.46 2.20
CA ARG A 113 6.64 4.80 1.22
C ARG A 113 7.29 5.77 0.23
N ALA A 114 6.55 6.79 -0.18
CA ALA A 114 7.11 7.87 -0.99
C ALA A 114 8.18 8.65 -0.22
N LEU A 115 7.89 9.03 1.04
CA LEU A 115 8.84 9.72 1.92
C LEU A 115 10.12 8.90 2.17
N GLU A 116 9.97 7.59 2.42
CA GLU A 116 11.08 6.64 2.54
C GLU A 116 11.94 6.65 1.26
N SER A 117 11.31 6.59 0.08
CA SER A 117 12.01 6.60 -1.21
C SER A 117 12.70 7.95 -1.52
N LEU A 118 12.23 9.04 -0.91
CA LEU A 118 12.86 10.38 -0.98
C LEU A 118 13.97 10.59 0.06
N GLY A 119 14.23 9.61 0.93
CA GLY A 119 15.18 9.71 2.04
C GLY A 119 14.70 10.54 3.24
N ARG A 120 13.40 10.89 3.29
CA ARG A 120 12.80 11.63 4.42
C ARG A 120 12.35 10.67 5.51
N LEU A 121 13.32 10.03 6.16
CA LEU A 121 13.08 8.87 7.04
C LEU A 121 12.26 9.21 8.29
N ASP A 122 12.49 10.37 8.91
CA ASP A 122 11.74 10.81 10.09
C ASP A 122 10.26 11.05 9.77
N ASP A 123 9.99 11.75 8.67
CA ASP A 123 8.63 11.99 8.19
C ASP A 123 7.94 10.67 7.80
N ALA A 124 8.67 9.78 7.12
CA ALA A 124 8.18 8.46 6.75
C ALA A 124 7.79 7.66 8.00
N ARG A 125 8.63 7.68 9.04
CA ARG A 125 8.40 6.97 10.30
C ARG A 125 7.22 7.56 11.07
N ALA A 126 7.13 8.88 11.19
CA ALA A 126 6.03 9.55 11.87
C ALA A 126 4.69 9.23 11.20
N LEU A 127 4.64 9.28 9.86
CA LEU A 127 3.43 8.99 9.11
C LEU A 127 3.07 7.49 9.13
N ALA A 128 4.05 6.60 9.02
CA ALA A 128 3.86 5.15 9.15
C ALA A 128 3.37 4.76 10.55
N ASN A 129 3.91 5.35 11.62
CA ASN A 129 3.46 5.13 13.00
C ASN A 129 2.00 5.54 13.18
N THR A 130 1.63 6.71 12.65
CA THR A 130 0.25 7.22 12.71
C THR A 130 -0.71 6.30 11.95
N GLY A 131 -0.36 5.93 10.73
CA GLY A 131 -1.15 5.01 9.90
C GLY A 131 -1.30 3.62 10.54
N THR A 132 -0.22 3.07 11.08
CA THR A 132 -0.20 1.75 11.74
C THR A 132 -1.05 1.75 13.01
N SER A 133 -0.93 2.78 13.84
CA SER A 133 -1.73 2.93 15.06
C SER A 133 -3.23 3.06 14.74
N LEU A 134 -3.55 3.83 13.70
CA LEU A 134 -4.94 3.95 13.23
C LEU A 134 -5.47 2.63 12.67
N ALA A 135 -4.67 1.89 11.89
CA ALA A 135 -5.01 0.56 11.37
C ALA A 135 -5.34 -0.41 12.50
N ARG A 136 -4.45 -0.47 13.51
CA ARG A 136 -4.61 -1.32 14.71
C ARG A 136 -5.90 -0.99 15.47
N SER A 137 -6.14 0.29 15.77
CA SER A 137 -7.33 0.72 16.52
C SER A 137 -8.67 0.40 15.82
N ARG A 138 -8.62 0.13 14.52
CA ARG A 138 -9.80 -0.20 13.68
C ARG A 138 -9.84 -1.66 13.25
N GLY A 139 -8.88 -2.49 13.68
CA GLY A 139 -8.83 -3.91 13.32
C GLY A 139 -8.42 -4.19 11.87
N PHE A 140 -7.76 -3.25 11.18
CA PHE A 140 -7.27 -3.45 9.81
C PHE A 140 -5.95 -4.23 9.79
N ARG A 141 -6.00 -5.49 10.23
CA ARG A 141 -4.82 -6.33 10.53
C ARG A 141 -3.82 -6.46 9.37
N LEU A 142 -4.30 -6.52 8.12
CA LEU A 142 -3.40 -6.58 6.95
C LEU A 142 -2.62 -5.28 6.73
N ILE A 143 -3.25 -4.14 6.97
CA ILE A 143 -2.60 -2.84 6.83
C ILE A 143 -1.72 -2.54 8.04
N GLU A 144 -2.13 -2.99 9.23
CA GLU A 144 -1.29 -2.97 10.44
C GLU A 144 0.00 -3.77 10.24
N LEU A 145 -0.09 -4.99 9.69
CA LEU A 145 1.07 -5.82 9.38
C LEU A 145 2.02 -5.12 8.39
N GLU A 146 1.48 -4.53 7.32
CA GLU A 146 2.26 -3.73 6.37
C GLU A 146 2.97 -2.55 7.04
N GLY A 147 2.26 -1.85 7.93
CA GLY A 147 2.79 -0.73 8.70
C GLY A 147 3.93 -1.13 9.64
N ARG A 148 3.78 -2.24 10.39
CA ARG A 148 4.83 -2.77 11.28
C ARG A 148 6.08 -3.21 10.53
N LEU A 149 5.90 -3.89 9.40
CA LEU A 149 7.02 -4.26 8.52
C LEU A 149 7.77 -3.02 8.03
N MET A 150 7.04 -1.98 7.62
CA MET A 150 7.65 -0.71 7.21
C MET A 150 8.41 -0.05 8.36
N LEU A 151 7.81 0.02 9.55
CA LEU A 151 8.44 0.61 10.74
C LEU A 151 9.70 -0.15 11.17
N SER A 152 9.74 -1.47 10.99
CA SER A 152 10.95 -2.26 11.22
C SER A 152 12.10 -1.87 10.28
N GLY A 153 11.79 -1.55 9.02
CA GLY A 153 12.77 -1.08 8.05
C GLY A 153 13.24 0.36 8.28
N LEU A 154 12.40 1.19 8.92
CA LEU A 154 12.68 2.58 9.25
C LEU A 154 13.28 2.80 10.64
N ALA A 155 13.46 1.74 11.43
CA ALA A 155 13.96 1.82 12.79
C ALA A 155 15.44 2.21 12.84
N GLU A 156 15.82 3.07 13.78
CA GLU A 156 17.21 3.56 13.95
C GLU A 156 18.09 2.64 14.77
N THR A 157 17.48 1.85 15.65
CA THR A 157 18.19 0.94 16.55
C THR A 157 17.80 -0.50 16.25
N ASP A 158 18.75 -1.41 16.48
CA ASP A 158 18.48 -2.84 16.34
C ASP A 158 17.39 -3.31 17.31
N ASP A 159 17.32 -2.74 18.51
CA ASP A 159 16.27 -3.03 19.48
C ASP A 159 14.88 -2.62 18.96
N ALA A 160 14.74 -1.42 18.40
CA ALA A 160 13.47 -0.95 17.84
C ALA A 160 13.07 -1.78 16.60
N LYS A 161 14.05 -2.13 15.75
CA LYS A 161 13.84 -3.01 14.61
C LYS A 161 13.34 -4.39 15.06
N ALA A 162 13.99 -4.99 16.06
CA ALA A 162 13.62 -6.28 16.61
C ALA A 162 12.22 -6.25 17.23
N ALA A 163 11.88 -5.18 17.99
CA ALA A 163 10.55 -5.01 18.56
C ALA A 163 9.46 -4.96 17.49
N TRP A 164 9.64 -4.15 16.44
CA TRP A 164 8.66 -4.07 15.34
C TRP A 164 8.54 -5.38 14.56
N ARG A 165 9.65 -6.10 14.33
CA ARG A 165 9.61 -7.43 13.70
C ARG A 165 8.85 -8.42 14.57
N ALA A 166 9.14 -8.50 15.87
CA ALA A 166 8.44 -9.39 16.80
C ALA A 166 6.92 -9.13 16.82
N GLU A 167 6.50 -7.86 16.81
CA GLU A 167 5.07 -7.51 16.71
C GLU A 167 4.46 -7.88 15.35
N ALA A 168 5.20 -7.73 14.26
CA ALA A 168 4.76 -8.12 12.92
C ALA A 168 4.59 -9.64 12.83
N GLU A 169 5.56 -10.42 13.33
CA GLU A 169 5.53 -11.88 13.39
C GLU A 169 4.36 -12.39 14.24
N ALA A 170 4.12 -11.80 15.41
CA ALA A 170 3.00 -12.17 16.26
C ALA A 170 1.65 -11.99 15.54
N LEU A 171 1.48 -10.86 14.84
CA LEU A 171 0.28 -10.59 14.05
C LEU A 171 0.17 -11.52 12.84
N ALA A 172 1.28 -11.78 12.17
CA ALA A 172 1.36 -12.69 11.03
C ALA A 172 0.98 -14.12 11.44
N ARG A 173 1.50 -14.64 12.56
CA ARG A 173 1.10 -15.94 13.12
C ARG A 173 -0.38 -16.00 13.46
N ALA A 174 -0.92 -14.96 14.10
CA ALA A 174 -2.34 -14.89 14.42
C ALA A 174 -3.21 -14.90 13.15
N LEU A 175 -2.82 -14.17 12.10
CA LEU A 175 -3.50 -14.21 10.80
C LEU A 175 -3.42 -15.61 10.16
N ARG A 176 -2.29 -16.32 10.29
CA ARG A 176 -2.13 -17.68 9.74
C ARG A 176 -3.11 -18.67 10.34
N GLN A 177 -3.37 -18.56 11.65
CA GLN A 177 -4.27 -19.47 12.36
C GLN A 177 -5.73 -19.28 11.96
N GLU A 178 -6.08 -18.11 11.42
CA GLU A 178 -7.45 -17.75 11.03
C GLU A 178 -7.71 -17.93 9.53
N LEU A 179 -6.65 -17.99 8.71
CA LEU A 179 -6.77 -18.16 7.26
C LEU A 179 -7.00 -19.62 6.87
N PRO A 180 -7.93 -19.91 5.94
CA PRO A 180 -7.99 -21.20 5.28
C PRO A 180 -6.63 -21.57 4.68
N ALA A 181 -6.26 -22.86 4.73
CA ALA A 181 -4.94 -23.33 4.28
C ALA A 181 -4.61 -22.88 2.84
N GLU A 182 -5.61 -22.88 1.96
CA GLU A 182 -5.53 -22.44 0.57
C GLU A 182 -5.13 -20.96 0.40
N LEU A 183 -5.49 -20.12 1.36
CA LEU A 183 -5.16 -18.69 1.37
C LEU A 183 -3.90 -18.40 2.20
N ALA A 184 -3.60 -19.23 3.20
CA ALA A 184 -2.43 -19.06 4.06
C ALA A 184 -1.12 -19.25 3.28
N GLU A 185 -0.96 -20.35 2.54
CA GLU A 185 0.23 -20.64 1.73
C GLU A 185 0.65 -19.46 0.81
N PRO A 186 -0.20 -18.96 -0.11
CA PRO A 186 0.18 -17.85 -0.99
C PRO A 186 0.32 -16.51 -0.25
N PHE A 187 -0.33 -16.35 0.91
CA PHE A 187 -0.17 -15.17 1.74
C PHE A 187 1.22 -15.11 2.39
N PHE A 188 1.71 -16.21 2.95
CA PHE A 188 3.02 -16.28 3.62
C PHE A 188 4.19 -16.48 2.66
N ALA A 189 3.94 -16.90 1.42
CA ALA A 189 4.97 -16.95 0.37
C ALA A 189 5.46 -15.57 -0.12
N ARG A 190 4.89 -14.47 0.39
CA ARG A 190 5.30 -13.10 0.03
C ARG A 190 6.69 -12.82 0.59
N PRO A 191 7.61 -12.21 -0.18
CA PRO A 191 8.97 -11.94 0.28
C PRO A 191 9.02 -11.17 1.61
N GLU A 192 8.13 -10.19 1.77
CA GLU A 192 8.07 -9.36 2.99
C GLU A 192 7.62 -10.14 4.24
N LEU A 193 6.97 -11.30 4.07
CA LEU A 193 6.45 -12.15 5.14
C LEU A 193 7.21 -13.46 5.29
N ALA A 194 7.91 -13.91 4.25
CA ALA A 194 8.74 -15.11 4.29
C ALA A 194 9.83 -14.99 5.36
N GLU A 195 10.38 -13.79 5.56
CA GLU A 195 11.36 -13.51 6.62
C GLU A 195 10.76 -13.42 8.03
N LEU A 196 9.43 -13.42 8.17
CA LEU A 196 8.72 -13.44 9.45
C LEU A 196 8.26 -14.86 9.85
N GLY A 197 8.37 -15.83 8.94
CA GLY A 197 7.77 -17.16 9.05
C GLY A 197 8.72 -18.27 9.53
N GLY A 198 9.89 -17.92 10.06
CA GLY A 198 10.87 -18.86 10.63
C GLY A 198 10.49 -19.37 12.01
#